data_AF-A0A7L7MHB5-F1
#
_entry.id   AF-A0A7L7MHB5-F1
#
_cell.length_a   1.000
_cell.length_b   1.000
_cell.length_c   1.000
_cell.angle_alpha   90.00
_cell.angle_beta   90.00
_cell.angle_gamma   90.00
#
_symmetry.space_group_name_H-M   'P 1'
#
loop_
_entity.id
_entity.type
_entity.pdbx_description
1 polymer ?
#
loop_
_entity_poly.entity_id
_entity_poly.type
_entity_poly.pdbx_seq_one_letter_code
_entity_poly.pdbx_strand_id
1 'polypeptide(L)'
;MRRAVMASLLAATGALALPGSASAAPLTVPLLCPVDYNGETYVLNYSRGYEVTAPSNVKPNQMFTVSYDPEPINPRTEFNTKAWDVTFTYNLPAGTKVIGYALTGGYNLKDSKQTVSFSPGRVALTATGPFTAGEDADVPTLNVLLKAPATEGVVTTSVAGTSKTDTGFIWTAEDPTTFEVGQLPCYPDPANPVVLSRTTVG
;
A
#
# COMPACT_ATOMS: atom_id res chain seq x y z
N MET A 1 -62.66 -9.37 -40.36
CA MET A 1 -62.22 -9.23 -38.96
C MET A 1 -60.74 -9.60 -38.85
N ARG A 2 -60.05 -9.07 -37.84
CA ARG A 2 -58.64 -8.62 -37.86
C ARG A 2 -57.60 -9.75 -37.84
N ARG A 3 -56.52 -9.58 -38.60
CA ARG A 3 -55.26 -10.35 -38.52
C ARG A 3 -54.48 -9.90 -37.27
N ALA A 4 -54.15 -10.83 -36.39
CA ALA A 4 -53.25 -10.58 -35.26
C ALA A 4 -51.83 -11.02 -35.66
N VAL A 5 -50.91 -10.06 -35.72
CA VAL A 5 -49.47 -10.28 -35.87
C VAL A 5 -48.90 -10.36 -34.46
N MET A 6 -48.41 -11.54 -34.05
CA MET A 6 -47.64 -11.69 -32.82
C MET A 6 -46.22 -11.19 -33.06
N ALA A 7 -45.85 -10.09 -32.38
CA ALA A 7 -44.49 -9.60 -32.30
C ALA A 7 -43.79 -10.29 -31.13
N SER A 8 -42.77 -11.09 -31.42
CA SER A 8 -41.90 -11.70 -30.40
C SER A 8 -40.90 -10.66 -29.89
N LEU A 9 -41.01 -10.28 -28.61
CA LEU A 9 -39.95 -9.52 -27.92
C LEU A 9 -38.79 -10.45 -27.58
N LEU A 10 -37.64 -10.26 -28.22
CA LEU A 10 -36.35 -10.75 -27.73
C LEU A 10 -35.90 -9.89 -26.54
N ALA A 11 -35.99 -10.43 -25.33
CA ALA A 11 -35.34 -9.85 -24.16
C ALA A 11 -33.84 -10.18 -24.19
N ALA A 12 -33.01 -9.21 -24.57
CA ALA A 12 -31.56 -9.31 -24.42
C ALA A 12 -31.18 -9.06 -22.95
N THR A 13 -31.06 -10.13 -22.15
CA THR A 13 -30.41 -10.10 -20.83
C THR A 13 -28.92 -9.87 -21.02
N GLY A 14 -28.49 -8.61 -20.97
CA GLY A 14 -27.08 -8.25 -20.85
C GLY A 14 -26.60 -8.57 -19.44
N ALA A 15 -25.84 -9.66 -19.28
CA ALA A 15 -25.09 -9.92 -18.06
C ALA A 15 -23.95 -8.89 -17.95
N LEU A 16 -24.07 -7.95 -17.02
CA LEU A 16 -22.97 -7.09 -16.59
C LEU A 16 -21.93 -7.98 -15.91
N ALA A 17 -20.92 -8.42 -16.67
CA ALA A 17 -19.72 -9.04 -16.09
C ALA A 17 -19.00 -7.96 -15.28
N LEU A 18 -19.14 -8.01 -13.95
CA LEU A 18 -18.30 -7.23 -13.05
C LEU A 18 -16.85 -7.70 -13.28
N PRO A 19 -15.90 -6.79 -13.56
CA PRO A 19 -14.49 -7.18 -13.62
C PRO A 19 -14.12 -7.79 -12.27
N GLY A 20 -13.71 -9.05 -12.28
CA GLY A 20 -13.25 -9.74 -11.08
C GLY A 20 -12.04 -9.00 -10.51
N SER A 21 -12.10 -8.65 -9.23
CA SER A 21 -10.93 -8.20 -8.49
C SER A 21 -9.94 -9.35 -8.43
N ALA A 22 -8.75 -9.19 -8.99
CA ALA A 22 -7.66 -10.10 -8.69
C ALA A 22 -7.18 -9.74 -7.28
N SER A 23 -7.51 -10.58 -6.30
CA SER A 23 -6.85 -10.55 -5.00
C SER A 23 -5.45 -11.13 -5.19
N ALA A 24 -4.42 -10.33 -4.94
CA ALA A 24 -3.06 -10.84 -4.83
C ALA A 24 -2.90 -11.43 -3.43
N ALA A 25 -2.31 -12.64 -3.33
CA ALA A 25 -1.91 -13.17 -2.04
C ALA A 25 -0.93 -12.21 -1.34
N PRO A 26 -0.92 -12.15 0.01
CA PRO A 26 0.06 -11.36 0.74
C PRO A 26 1.48 -11.64 0.26
N LEU A 27 2.25 -10.59 -0.01
CA LEU A 27 3.61 -10.66 -0.49
C LEU A 27 4.57 -10.12 0.56
N THR A 28 5.59 -10.91 0.91
CA THR A 28 6.67 -10.46 1.77
C THR A 28 7.71 -9.69 0.96
N VAL A 29 7.97 -8.44 1.32
CA VAL A 29 8.98 -7.58 0.70
C VAL A 29 10.20 -7.49 1.61
N PRO A 30 11.41 -7.85 1.14
CA PRO A 30 12.65 -7.59 1.85
C PRO A 30 13.00 -6.11 1.78
N LEU A 31 13.46 -5.56 2.90
CA LEU A 31 13.80 -4.15 3.09
C LEU A 31 15.21 -4.04 3.70
N LEU A 32 15.97 -3.09 3.18
CA LEU A 32 17.26 -2.68 3.73
C LEU A 32 17.03 -1.51 4.68
N CYS A 33 17.44 -1.66 5.94
CA CYS A 33 17.24 -0.67 6.98
C CYS A 33 18.59 -0.23 7.58
N PRO A 34 19.23 0.81 7.02
CA PRO A 34 20.47 1.32 7.57
C PRO A 34 20.26 2.05 8.90
N VAL A 35 20.98 1.62 9.93
CA VAL A 35 21.04 2.24 11.25
C VAL A 35 22.46 2.72 11.53
N ASP A 36 22.61 3.87 12.15
CA ASP A 36 23.92 4.35 12.59
C ASP A 36 24.13 3.97 14.05
N TYR A 37 25.23 3.32 14.34
CA TYR A 37 25.60 2.90 15.69
C TYR A 37 27.10 3.16 15.90
N ASN A 38 27.43 3.92 16.95
CA ASN A 38 28.82 4.31 17.26
C ASN A 38 29.61 4.92 16.08
N GLY A 39 28.92 5.68 15.21
CA GLY A 39 29.53 6.34 14.05
C GLY A 39 29.72 5.44 12.83
N GLU A 40 29.30 4.17 12.89
CA GLU A 40 29.28 3.24 11.76
C GLU A 40 27.84 2.96 11.31
N THR A 41 27.63 2.78 10.00
CA THR A 41 26.32 2.40 9.47
C THR A 41 26.23 0.88 9.28
N TYR A 42 25.24 0.27 9.91
CA TYR A 42 24.90 -1.14 9.77
C TYR A 42 23.61 -1.28 8.97
N VAL A 43 23.54 -2.22 8.03
CA VAL A 43 22.31 -2.50 7.26
C VAL A 43 21.61 -3.71 7.85
N LEU A 44 20.45 -3.48 8.45
CA LEU A 44 19.57 -4.54 8.92
C LEU A 44 18.70 -5.05 7.77
N ASN A 45 18.59 -6.36 7.64
CA ASN A 45 17.63 -6.98 6.72
C ASN A 45 16.31 -7.14 7.45
N TYR A 46 15.31 -6.37 7.02
CA TYR A 46 13.95 -6.45 7.53
C TYR A 46 13.04 -7.02 6.44
N SER A 47 11.92 -7.61 6.81
CA SER A 47 10.96 -8.14 5.85
C SER A 47 9.57 -7.91 6.38
N ARG A 48 8.66 -7.48 5.51
CA ARG A 48 7.27 -7.24 5.87
C ARG A 48 6.30 -7.72 4.81
N GLY A 49 5.16 -8.22 5.24
CA GLY A 49 4.01 -8.53 4.42
C GLY A 49 3.29 -7.28 3.92
N TYR A 50 2.79 -7.38 2.70
CA TYR A 50 1.91 -6.42 2.06
C TYR A 50 0.84 -7.19 1.29
N GLU A 51 -0.43 -6.89 1.54
CA GLU A 51 -1.54 -7.31 0.72
C GLU A 51 -1.98 -6.12 -0.13
N VAL A 52 -1.68 -6.17 -1.44
CA VAL A 52 -2.03 -5.10 -2.37
C VAL A 52 -2.92 -5.65 -3.47
N THR A 53 -4.14 -5.11 -3.58
CA THR A 53 -5.10 -5.55 -4.59
C THR A 53 -5.38 -4.46 -5.61
N ALA A 54 -5.57 -4.88 -6.86
CA ALA A 54 -5.96 -4.03 -7.97
C ALA A 54 -6.70 -4.88 -9.01
N PRO A 55 -7.60 -4.33 -9.83
CA PRO A 55 -8.17 -5.06 -10.96
C PRO A 55 -7.07 -5.57 -11.90
N SER A 56 -7.22 -6.78 -12.43
CA SER A 56 -6.24 -7.32 -13.38
C SER A 56 -6.27 -6.59 -14.71
N ASN A 57 -7.43 -6.04 -15.10
CA ASN A 57 -7.64 -5.32 -16.36
C ASN A 57 -8.56 -4.11 -16.15
N VAL A 58 -8.27 -3.01 -16.84
CA VAL A 58 -9.09 -1.80 -16.91
C VAL A 58 -8.99 -1.21 -18.32
N LYS A 59 -10.01 -0.50 -18.79
CA LYS A 59 -9.92 0.23 -20.05
C LYS A 59 -9.07 1.50 -19.89
N PRO A 60 -8.51 2.03 -20.99
CA PRO A 60 -7.93 3.37 -20.98
C PRO A 60 -8.89 4.41 -20.37
N ASN A 61 -8.37 5.31 -19.54
CA ASN A 61 -9.13 6.32 -18.81
C ASN A 61 -10.19 5.80 -17.80
N GLN A 62 -10.32 4.49 -17.59
CA GLN A 62 -11.26 3.94 -16.61
C GLN A 62 -10.79 4.22 -15.18
N MET A 63 -11.73 4.51 -14.29
CA MET A 63 -11.45 4.59 -12.85
C MET A 63 -11.29 3.19 -12.25
N PHE A 64 -10.32 3.03 -11.36
CA PHE A 64 -10.09 1.79 -10.61
C PHE A 64 -9.48 2.08 -9.25
N THR A 65 -9.64 1.16 -8.32
CA THR A 65 -9.09 1.28 -6.97
C THR A 65 -7.91 0.36 -6.81
N VAL A 66 -6.86 0.85 -6.17
CA VAL A 66 -5.79 0.02 -5.61
C VAL A 66 -5.89 0.07 -4.10
N SER A 67 -5.95 -1.08 -3.45
CA SER A 67 -5.95 -1.19 -2.00
C SER A 67 -4.57 -1.61 -1.53
N TYR A 68 -4.01 -0.90 -0.56
CA TYR A 68 -2.71 -1.15 0.04
C TYR A 68 -2.89 -1.47 1.53
N ASP A 69 -2.56 -2.70 1.90
CA ASP A 69 -2.71 -3.20 3.26
C ASP A 69 -1.34 -3.72 3.75
N PRO A 70 -0.58 -2.94 4.53
CA PRO A 70 0.65 -3.44 5.14
C PRO A 70 0.31 -4.45 6.24
N GLU A 71 1.23 -5.37 6.54
CA GLU A 71 1.09 -6.20 7.74
C GLU A 71 0.98 -5.34 9.02
N PRO A 72 0.31 -5.85 10.07
CA PRO A 72 0.27 -5.20 11.37
C PRO A 72 1.66 -4.88 11.92
N ILE A 73 1.76 -3.77 12.61
CA ILE A 73 2.95 -3.28 13.28
C ILE A 73 3.08 -3.96 14.64
N ASN A 74 4.23 -4.55 14.92
CA ASN A 74 4.60 -5.02 16.25
C ASN A 74 6.05 -4.62 16.55
N PRO A 75 6.29 -3.52 17.30
CA PRO A 75 7.62 -3.19 17.76
C PRO A 75 8.11 -4.28 18.70
N ARG A 76 9.20 -4.95 18.33
CA ARG A 76 9.77 -6.03 19.12
C ARG A 76 10.27 -5.51 20.46
N THR A 77 9.85 -6.13 21.56
CA THR A 77 10.17 -5.72 22.93
C THR A 77 11.66 -5.84 23.25
N GLU A 78 12.38 -6.69 22.52
CA GLU A 78 13.83 -6.82 22.67
C GLU A 78 14.58 -5.56 22.23
N PHE A 79 13.98 -4.74 21.36
CA PHE A 79 14.63 -3.57 20.75
C PHE A 79 13.88 -2.26 20.97
N ASN A 80 12.62 -2.30 21.43
CA ASN A 80 11.78 -1.11 21.53
C ASN A 80 10.90 -1.14 22.79
N THR A 81 10.64 0.02 23.39
CA THR A 81 9.52 0.21 24.33
C THR A 81 8.24 0.58 23.59
N LYS A 82 8.36 1.43 22.57
CA LYS A 82 7.27 1.96 21.74
C LYS A 82 7.80 2.47 20.41
N ALA A 83 6.93 2.57 19.42
CA ALA A 83 7.19 3.20 18.13
C ALA A 83 6.14 4.26 17.80
N TRP A 84 6.47 5.26 17.00
CA TRP A 84 5.58 6.34 16.57
C TRP A 84 6.00 6.89 15.22
N ASP A 85 5.15 7.75 14.63
CA ASP A 85 5.34 8.30 13.28
C ASP A 85 5.62 7.23 12.22
N VAL A 86 4.88 6.13 12.28
CA VAL A 86 5.04 5.01 11.35
C VAL A 86 4.49 5.40 10.00
N THR A 87 5.31 5.32 8.96
CA THR A 87 4.94 5.71 7.59
C THR A 87 5.21 4.57 6.62
N PHE A 88 4.24 4.29 5.77
CA PHE A 88 4.34 3.37 4.63
C PHE A 88 4.21 4.17 3.35
N THR A 89 5.18 4.04 2.44
CA THR A 89 5.20 4.76 1.17
C THR A 89 5.16 3.78 0.01
N TYR A 90 4.26 4.03 -0.95
CA TYR A 90 4.06 3.21 -2.13
C TYR A 90 4.27 4.02 -3.40
N ASN A 91 4.82 3.38 -4.44
CA ASN A 91 4.78 3.92 -5.79
C ASN A 91 3.40 3.64 -6.39
N LEU A 92 2.76 4.71 -6.87
CA LEU A 92 1.53 4.63 -7.64
C LEU A 92 1.83 4.15 -9.06
N PRO A 93 0.87 3.49 -9.74
CA PRO A 93 1.08 3.04 -11.10
C PRO A 93 1.35 4.22 -12.04
N ALA A 94 2.42 4.13 -12.82
CA ALA A 94 2.87 5.20 -13.70
C ALA A 94 1.78 5.61 -14.70
N GLY A 95 1.66 6.92 -14.97
CA GLY A 95 0.67 7.47 -15.90
C GLY A 95 -0.77 7.51 -15.38
N THR A 96 -1.04 7.00 -14.17
CA THR A 96 -2.35 7.15 -13.53
C THR A 96 -2.55 8.54 -12.93
N LYS A 97 -3.81 8.93 -12.72
CA LYS A 97 -4.16 10.16 -11.98
C LYS A 97 -4.90 9.81 -10.70
N VAL A 98 -4.45 10.38 -9.58
CA VAL A 98 -5.16 10.25 -8.30
C VAL A 98 -6.45 11.05 -8.35
N ILE A 99 -7.55 10.40 -7.97
CA ILE A 99 -8.88 11.01 -7.88
C ILE A 99 -9.27 11.22 -6.41
N GLY A 100 -8.90 10.29 -5.55
CA GLY A 100 -9.17 10.36 -4.12
C GLY A 100 -8.65 9.13 -3.39
N TYR A 101 -8.94 9.05 -2.10
CA TYR A 101 -8.62 7.90 -1.28
C TYR A 101 -9.66 7.70 -0.17
N ALA A 102 -9.65 6.50 0.40
CA ALA A 102 -10.38 6.16 1.62
C ALA A 102 -9.50 5.26 2.50
N LEU A 103 -9.65 5.38 3.82
CA LEU A 103 -9.05 4.49 4.80
C LEU A 103 -10.14 3.57 5.36
N THR A 104 -9.83 2.29 5.50
CA THR A 104 -10.76 1.28 6.01
C THR A 104 -10.07 0.34 6.99
N GLY A 105 -10.75 -0.06 8.06
CA GLY A 105 -10.18 -1.01 9.03
C GLY A 105 -9.12 -0.40 9.95
N GLY A 106 -8.14 -1.20 10.31
CA GLY A 106 -7.15 -0.91 11.35
C GLY A 106 -7.66 -1.23 12.77
N TYR A 107 -6.73 -1.52 13.68
CA TYR A 107 -7.04 -1.82 15.08
C TYR A 107 -5.90 -1.41 16.02
N ASN A 108 -6.20 -1.31 17.32
CA ASN A 108 -5.26 -0.87 18.37
C ASN A 108 -4.57 0.49 18.09
N LEU A 109 -5.26 1.37 17.35
CA LEU A 109 -4.75 2.69 16.97
C LEU A 109 -4.85 3.74 18.09
N LYS A 110 -5.68 3.52 19.12
CA LYS A 110 -5.89 4.46 20.24
C LYS A 110 -6.12 5.89 19.70
N ASP A 111 -5.39 6.87 20.20
CA ASP A 111 -5.46 8.28 19.74
C ASP A 111 -4.52 8.59 18.56
N SER A 112 -3.93 7.57 17.93
CA SER A 112 -3.08 7.77 16.75
C SER A 112 -3.90 8.42 15.63
N LYS A 113 -3.35 9.46 15.02
CA LYS A 113 -3.90 10.09 13.82
C LYS A 113 -3.34 9.42 12.58
N GLN A 114 -4.22 9.08 11.64
CA GLN A 114 -3.83 8.57 10.32
C GLN A 114 -3.94 9.67 9.28
N THR A 115 -2.87 9.86 8.50
CA THR A 115 -2.83 10.86 7.42
C THR A 115 -2.32 10.23 6.13
N VAL A 116 -2.91 10.63 5.02
CA VAL A 116 -2.46 10.25 3.68
C VAL A 116 -1.90 11.48 2.99
N SER A 117 -0.71 11.34 2.41
CA SER A 117 -0.08 12.38 1.60
C SER A 117 0.27 11.85 0.22
N PHE A 118 0.20 12.74 -0.78
CA PHE A 118 0.54 12.43 -2.16
C PHE A 118 1.72 13.30 -2.60
N SER A 119 2.64 12.68 -3.33
CA SER A 119 3.72 13.34 -4.06
C SER A 119 3.79 12.76 -5.47
N PRO A 120 4.55 13.34 -6.40
CA PRO A 120 4.58 12.85 -7.78
C PRO A 120 4.87 11.35 -7.86
N GLY A 121 3.87 10.57 -8.32
CA GLY A 121 3.97 9.12 -8.47
C GLY A 121 3.96 8.30 -7.17
N ARG A 122 3.65 8.90 -6.02
CA ARG A 122 3.70 8.21 -4.72
C ARG A 122 2.54 8.57 -3.81
N VAL A 123 2.25 7.66 -2.90
CA VAL A 123 1.32 7.86 -1.79
C VAL A 123 1.96 7.37 -0.49
N ALA A 124 1.79 8.11 0.60
CA ALA A 124 2.25 7.71 1.92
C ALA A 124 1.09 7.70 2.92
N LEU A 125 1.00 6.62 3.70
CA LEU A 125 0.13 6.50 4.87
C LEU A 125 0.98 6.62 6.13
N THR A 126 0.70 7.62 6.96
CA THR A 126 1.37 7.84 8.24
C THR A 126 0.39 7.65 9.39
N ALA A 127 0.82 6.96 10.43
CA ALA A 127 0.11 6.84 11.69
C ALA A 127 1.01 7.34 12.84
N THR A 128 0.54 8.31 13.61
CA THR A 128 1.37 9.01 14.61
C THR A 128 1.76 8.16 15.81
N GLY A 129 1.14 7.02 16.06
CA GLY A 129 1.31 6.26 17.31
C GLY A 129 0.91 7.07 18.57
N PRO A 130 1.45 6.71 19.75
CA PRO A 130 2.44 5.65 19.97
C PRO A 130 1.85 4.24 19.89
N PHE A 131 2.66 3.31 19.40
CA PHE A 131 2.40 1.86 19.35
C PHE A 131 3.30 1.18 20.37
N THR A 132 2.69 0.49 21.34
CA THR A 132 3.42 -0.21 22.40
C THR A 132 4.15 -1.43 21.85
N ALA A 133 5.39 -1.67 22.29
CA ALA A 133 6.10 -2.87 21.89
C ALA A 133 5.44 -4.15 22.41
N GLY A 134 5.40 -5.20 21.58
CA GLY A 134 4.77 -6.48 21.90
C GLY A 134 3.24 -6.51 21.72
N GLU A 135 2.62 -5.37 21.41
CA GLU A 135 1.21 -5.29 21.04
C GLU A 135 1.10 -5.11 19.52
N ASP A 136 0.32 -5.97 18.85
CA ASP A 136 0.00 -5.74 17.44
C ASP A 136 -0.89 -4.49 17.31
N ALA A 137 -0.54 -3.61 16.38
CA ALA A 137 -1.37 -2.50 15.96
C ALA A 137 -1.40 -2.43 14.43
N ASP A 138 -2.59 -2.30 13.87
CA ASP A 138 -2.78 -2.36 12.43
C ASP A 138 -3.25 -1.02 11.91
N VAL A 139 -2.52 -0.48 10.93
CA VAL A 139 -2.90 0.76 10.27
C VAL A 139 -4.01 0.46 9.27
N PRO A 140 -4.90 1.43 8.98
CA PRO A 140 -5.99 1.16 8.05
C PRO A 140 -5.46 0.82 6.65
N THR A 141 -6.16 -0.09 5.97
CA THR A 141 -5.98 -0.30 4.53
C THR A 141 -6.22 1.01 3.78
N LEU A 142 -5.25 1.38 2.94
CA LEU A 142 -5.33 2.57 2.09
C LEU A 142 -5.92 2.20 0.73
N ASN A 143 -7.12 2.70 0.43
CA ASN A 143 -7.78 2.54 -0.86
C ASN A 143 -7.58 3.80 -1.69
N VAL A 144 -6.83 3.73 -2.78
CA VAL A 144 -6.59 4.86 -3.69
C VAL A 144 -7.41 4.70 -4.96
N LEU A 145 -8.29 5.66 -5.23
CA LEU A 145 -9.03 5.74 -6.48
C LEU A 145 -8.17 6.43 -7.54
N LEU A 146 -7.89 5.70 -8.61
CA LEU A 146 -7.04 6.11 -9.72
C LEU A 146 -7.83 6.16 -11.02
N LYS A 147 -7.41 7.04 -11.93
CA LYS A 147 -7.78 6.99 -13.34
C LYS A 147 -6.64 6.36 -14.14
N ALA A 148 -6.95 5.32 -14.91
CA ALA A 148 -6.00 4.65 -15.79
C ALA A 148 -5.42 5.60 -16.86
N PRO A 149 -4.20 5.36 -17.34
CA PRO A 149 -3.64 6.11 -18.46
C PRO A 149 -4.53 5.98 -19.71
N ALA A 150 -4.36 6.93 -20.64
CA ALA A 150 -5.04 6.90 -21.93
C ALA A 150 -4.39 5.91 -22.93
N THR A 151 -3.13 5.55 -22.67
CA THR A 151 -2.37 4.59 -23.47
C THR A 151 -2.52 3.18 -22.90
N GLU A 152 -2.67 2.20 -23.78
CA GLU A 152 -2.63 0.79 -23.42
C GLU A 152 -1.27 0.39 -22.87
N GLY A 153 -1.24 -0.67 -22.05
CA GLY A 153 -0.01 -1.18 -21.46
C GLY A 153 -0.24 -1.86 -20.13
N VAL A 154 0.83 -2.02 -19.35
CA VAL A 154 0.79 -2.61 -18.01
C VAL A 154 1.25 -1.58 -17.01
N VAL A 155 0.45 -1.35 -15.98
CA VAL A 155 0.80 -0.50 -14.84
C VAL A 155 0.99 -1.37 -13.59
N THR A 156 1.93 -0.99 -12.74
CA THR A 156 2.31 -1.78 -11.55
C THR A 156 2.43 -0.90 -10.33
N THR A 157 2.32 -1.51 -9.16
CA THR A 157 2.62 -0.86 -7.88
C THR A 157 3.80 -1.52 -7.20
N SER A 158 4.48 -0.78 -6.33
CA SER A 158 5.58 -1.29 -5.51
C SER A 158 5.64 -0.55 -4.19
N VAL A 159 6.40 -1.08 -3.23
CA VAL A 159 6.90 -0.26 -2.12
C VAL A 159 7.80 0.83 -2.70
N ALA A 160 7.72 2.05 -2.19
CA ALA A 160 8.57 3.15 -2.60
C ALA A 160 9.95 3.10 -1.93
N GLY A 161 10.79 4.07 -2.23
CA GLY A 161 12.09 4.24 -1.61
C GLY A 161 13.23 3.54 -2.34
N THR A 162 14.42 4.09 -2.16
CA THR A 162 15.67 3.66 -2.81
C THR A 162 16.90 3.83 -1.94
N SER A 163 16.78 4.51 -0.79
CA SER A 163 17.91 4.83 0.08
C SER A 163 17.46 5.21 1.50
N LYS A 164 18.42 5.44 2.41
CA LYS A 164 18.14 5.90 3.78
C LYS A 164 17.28 7.17 3.87
N THR A 165 17.43 8.08 2.91
CA THR A 165 16.70 9.36 2.86
C THR A 165 15.49 9.32 1.92
N ASP A 166 15.29 8.22 1.21
CA ASP A 166 14.15 7.94 0.34
C ASP A 166 13.55 6.60 0.74
N THR A 167 12.62 6.59 1.70
CA THR A 167 12.16 5.37 2.37
C THR A 167 10.84 4.86 1.81
N GLY A 168 10.69 3.53 1.84
CA GLY A 168 9.41 2.83 1.66
C GLY A 168 8.68 2.56 2.97
N PHE A 169 9.44 2.57 4.06
CA PHE A 169 8.94 2.47 5.42
C PHE A 169 9.85 3.21 6.38
N ILE A 170 9.28 3.86 7.37
CA ILE A 170 10.03 4.44 8.47
C ILE A 170 9.15 4.45 9.71
N TRP A 171 9.77 4.25 10.87
CA TRP A 171 9.20 4.63 12.15
C TRP A 171 10.27 5.32 13.01
N THR A 172 9.81 5.96 14.07
CA THR A 172 10.66 6.37 15.19
C THR A 172 10.39 5.43 16.34
N ALA A 173 11.41 5.02 17.08
CA ALA A 173 11.26 4.12 18.23
C ALA A 173 12.25 4.47 19.34
N GLU A 174 11.95 3.98 20.54
CA GLU A 174 12.74 4.19 21.77
C GLU A 174 13.35 2.88 22.26
N ASP A 175 14.67 2.88 22.49
CA ASP A 175 15.41 1.72 23.01
C ASP A 175 14.99 1.39 24.46
N PRO A 176 14.77 0.11 24.81
CA PRO A 176 14.27 -0.29 26.13
C PRO A 176 15.30 -0.19 27.26
N THR A 177 16.59 -0.08 26.95
CA THR A 177 17.68 -0.04 27.94
C THR A 177 18.23 1.36 28.12
N THR A 178 18.47 2.08 27.01
CA THR A 178 19.07 3.42 27.02
C THR A 178 18.02 4.53 26.97
N PHE A 179 16.78 4.23 26.57
CA PHE A 179 15.72 5.21 26.28
C PHE A 179 16.09 6.21 25.19
N GLU A 180 17.12 5.90 24.39
CA GLU A 180 17.48 6.71 23.23
C GLU A 180 16.43 6.54 22.13
N VAL A 181 16.17 7.63 21.43
CA VAL A 181 15.20 7.69 20.35
C VAL A 181 15.92 7.65 19.02
N GLY A 182 15.52 6.71 18.16
CA GLY A 182 16.08 6.52 16.83
C GLY A 182 15.03 6.32 15.76
N GLN A 183 15.41 6.51 14.50
CA GLN A 183 14.59 6.18 13.35
C GLN A 183 15.07 4.88 12.71
N LEU A 184 14.14 4.08 12.21
CA LEU A 184 14.44 2.92 11.37
C LEU A 184 13.98 3.20 9.93
N PRO A 185 14.78 3.92 9.14
CA PRO A 185 14.48 4.12 7.72
C PRO A 185 14.71 2.82 6.97
N CYS A 186 13.75 2.38 6.17
CA CYS A 186 13.81 1.17 5.39
C CYS A 186 13.36 1.41 3.95
N TYR A 187 14.03 0.77 3.00
CA TYR A 187 13.69 0.83 1.58
C TYR A 187 13.88 -0.55 0.94
N PRO A 188 13.10 -0.91 -0.09
CA PRO A 188 13.31 -2.14 -0.85
C PRO A 188 14.68 -2.11 -1.53
N ASP A 189 15.32 -3.27 -1.68
CA ASP A 189 16.59 -3.36 -2.40
C ASP A 189 16.41 -2.88 -3.86
N PRO A 190 17.06 -1.77 -4.28
CA PRO A 190 16.92 -1.26 -5.64
C PRO A 190 17.42 -2.23 -6.72
N ALA A 191 18.30 -3.17 -6.36
CA ALA A 191 18.78 -4.20 -7.27
C ALA A 191 17.74 -5.31 -7.50
N ASN A 192 16.77 -5.46 -6.57
CA ASN A 192 15.78 -6.53 -6.57
C ASN A 192 14.36 -5.96 -6.36
N PRO A 193 13.82 -5.22 -7.34
CA PRO A 193 12.53 -4.55 -7.21
C PRO A 193 11.39 -5.56 -7.08
N VAL A 194 10.49 -5.32 -6.12
CA VAL A 194 9.30 -6.15 -5.87
C VAL A 194 8.05 -5.45 -6.39
N VAL A 195 7.32 -6.13 -7.27
CA VAL A 195 6.01 -5.67 -7.77
C VAL A 195 4.92 -6.17 -6.83
N LEU A 196 4.16 -5.25 -6.26
CA LEU A 196 3.05 -5.57 -5.35
C LEU A 196 1.76 -5.92 -6.10
N SER A 197 1.47 -5.22 -7.20
CA SER A 197 0.32 -5.54 -8.06
C SER A 197 0.54 -5.14 -9.51
N ARG A 198 -0.27 -5.72 -10.41
CA ARG A 198 -0.23 -5.49 -11.86
C ARG A 198 -1.64 -5.33 -12.42
N THR A 199 -1.85 -4.28 -13.22
CA THR A 199 -3.08 -4.02 -13.95
C THR A 199 -2.77 -3.78 -15.43
N THR A 200 -3.39 -4.55 -16.30
CA THR A 200 -3.37 -4.31 -17.74
C THR A 200 -4.37 -3.22 -18.11
N VAL A 201 -3.94 -2.26 -18.94
CA VAL A 201 -4.78 -1.23 -19.54
C VAL A 201 -5.01 -1.62 -20.99
N GLY A 202 -6.24 -2.04 -21.32
CA GLY A 202 -6.61 -2.55 -22.65
C GLY A 202 -8.10 -2.89 -22.78
#